data_AF-A0AAU3I4Y8-F1
#
_entry.id   AF-A0AAU3I4Y8-F1
#
_cell.length_a   1.000
_cell.length_b   1.000
_cell.length_c   1.000
_cell.angle_alpha   90.00
_cell.angle_beta   90.00
_cell.angle_gamma   90.00
#
_symmetry.space_group_name_H-M   'P 1'
#
loop_
_entity.id
_entity.type
_entity.pdbx_description
1 polymer ?
#
loop_
_entity_poly.entity_id
_entity_poly.type
_entity_poly.pdbx_seq_one_letter_code
_entity_poly.pdbx_strand_id
1 'polypeptide(L)'
;MTEAKPEDFPALGFVPCPGDSTTADDVAKTVRRTAKAVDEICQVLHGTGAGDWEGKAAEAFREKFDDEFHPRMDDARDSFKDAATALEDWAAYMERKQKDAATLEAQAAEANAQLGKAHDKATKLDHADQNTKDTEDRQDKVQDANRTVNSRELELEELRRKGHRMAKGY
;
A
#
# COMPACT_ATOMS: atom_id res chain seq x y z
N MET A 1 5.71 10.84 -4.13
CA MET A 1 6.10 10.72 -2.70
C MET A 1 7.22 9.71 -2.63
N THR A 2 8.26 9.97 -1.85
CA THR A 2 9.40 9.04 -1.73
C THR A 2 8.98 7.75 -1.04
N GLU A 3 9.62 6.62 -1.39
CA GLU A 3 9.42 5.33 -0.72
C GLU A 3 9.51 5.45 0.81
N ALA A 4 8.53 4.88 1.50
CA ALA A 4 8.46 4.88 2.96
C ALA A 4 9.61 4.09 3.58
N LYS A 5 10.21 4.62 4.65
CA LYS A 5 11.36 4.01 5.33
C LYS A 5 11.04 3.64 6.77
N PRO A 6 11.78 2.72 7.38
CA PRO A 6 11.59 2.38 8.81
C PRO A 6 11.68 3.59 9.75
N GLU A 7 12.42 4.62 9.34
CA GLU A 7 12.57 5.90 10.03
C GLU A 7 11.23 6.66 10.18
N ASP A 8 10.31 6.47 9.22
CA ASP A 8 8.98 7.07 9.22
C ASP A 8 8.00 6.32 10.14
N PHE A 9 8.40 5.14 10.64
CA PHE A 9 7.60 4.24 11.47
C PHE A 9 8.31 3.89 12.79
N PRO A 10 8.73 4.88 13.60
CA PRO A 10 9.52 4.61 14.81
C PRO A 10 8.73 3.86 15.90
N ALA A 11 7.41 4.03 16.01
CA ALA A 11 6.62 3.36 17.04
C ALA A 11 6.32 1.90 16.67
N LEU A 12 6.00 1.65 15.39
CA LEU A 12 5.84 0.29 14.87
C LEU A 12 7.18 -0.45 14.71
N GLY A 13 8.25 0.25 14.32
CA GLY A 13 9.61 -0.27 14.16
C GLY A 13 9.89 -0.93 12.80
N PHE A 14 8.95 -0.88 11.86
CA PHE A 14 9.07 -1.40 10.50
C PHE A 14 8.04 -0.74 9.59
N VAL A 15 8.20 -0.89 8.27
CA VAL A 15 7.25 -0.36 7.27
C VAL A 15 6.21 -1.44 6.94
N PRO A 16 4.91 -1.27 7.30
CA PRO A 16 3.89 -2.29 7.04
C PRO A 16 3.55 -2.46 5.56
N CYS A 17 3.56 -1.36 4.79
CA CYS A 17 3.19 -1.34 3.37
C CYS A 17 4.27 -0.63 2.55
N PRO A 18 5.38 -1.31 2.21
CA PRO A 18 6.51 -0.72 1.48
C PRO A 18 6.19 -0.44 0.00
N GLY A 19 7.03 0.35 -0.66
CA GLY A 19 6.92 0.63 -2.09
C GLY A 19 6.60 2.09 -2.41
N ASP A 20 6.58 2.40 -3.71
CA ASP A 20 6.36 3.74 -4.22
C ASP A 20 5.07 3.78 -5.05
N SER A 21 4.00 4.30 -4.44
CA SER A 21 2.69 4.45 -5.08
C SER A 21 2.70 5.44 -6.24
N THR A 22 3.61 6.43 -6.23
CA THR A 22 3.75 7.37 -7.34
C THR A 22 4.35 6.68 -8.54
N THR A 23 5.43 5.91 -8.34
CA THR A 23 6.03 5.11 -9.41
C THR A 23 5.06 4.07 -9.96
N ALA A 24 4.29 3.39 -9.08
CA ALA A 24 3.27 2.43 -9.52
C ALA A 24 2.19 3.08 -10.40
N ASP A 25 1.68 4.24 -10.00
CA ASP A 25 0.70 5.03 -10.75
C ASP A 25 1.25 5.53 -12.09
N ASP A 26 2.51 5.97 -12.14
CA ASP A 26 3.17 6.41 -13.37
C ASP A 26 3.34 5.25 -14.38
N VAL A 27 3.70 4.06 -13.90
CA VAL A 27 3.76 2.85 -14.74
C VAL A 27 2.37 2.51 -15.25
N ALA A 28 1.35 2.51 -14.39
CA ALA A 28 -0.03 2.23 -14.78
C ALA A 28 -0.53 3.19 -15.88
N LYS A 29 -0.30 4.50 -15.70
CA LYS A 29 -0.61 5.54 -16.70
C LYS A 29 0.14 5.34 -18.01
N THR A 30 1.40 4.90 -17.95
CA THR A 30 2.19 4.62 -19.15
C THR A 30 1.59 3.47 -19.94
N VAL A 31 1.24 2.36 -19.27
CA VAL A 31 0.58 1.21 -19.90
C VAL A 31 -0.78 1.61 -20.46
N ARG A 32 -1.57 2.42 -19.75
CA ARG A 32 -2.85 2.96 -20.24
C ARG A 32 -2.70 3.78 -21.52
N ARG A 33 -1.69 4.65 -21.60
CA ARG A 33 -1.40 5.43 -22.82
C ARG A 33 -1.01 4.52 -23.98
N THR A 34 -0.20 3.49 -23.73
CA THR A 34 0.13 2.48 -24.75
C THR A 34 -1.11 1.74 -25.23
N ALA A 35 -1.98 1.30 -24.31
CA ALA A 35 -3.25 0.65 -24.64
C ALA A 35 -4.12 1.53 -25.54
N LYS A 36 -4.19 2.84 -25.25
CA LYS A 36 -4.90 3.82 -26.08
C LYS A 36 -4.28 3.97 -27.47
N ALA A 37 -2.95 4.05 -27.57
CA ALA A 37 -2.28 4.12 -28.87
C ALA A 37 -2.52 2.85 -29.72
N VAL A 38 -2.52 1.66 -29.11
CA VAL A 38 -2.86 0.41 -29.81
C VAL A 38 -4.34 0.41 -30.23
N ASP A 39 -5.24 0.91 -29.39
CA ASP A 39 -6.66 1.06 -29.73
C ASP A 39 -6.87 1.99 -30.94
N GLU A 40 -6.18 3.13 -30.99
CA GLU A 40 -6.20 4.05 -32.13
C GLU A 40 -5.68 3.37 -33.42
N ILE A 41 -4.61 2.57 -33.31
CA ILE A 41 -4.10 1.76 -34.42
C ILE A 41 -5.15 0.75 -34.88
N CYS A 42 -5.75 -0.02 -33.96
CA CYS A 42 -6.82 -0.96 -34.30
C CYS A 42 -7.99 -0.27 -35.00
N GLN A 43 -8.39 0.94 -34.58
CA GLN A 43 -9.47 1.69 -35.24
C GLN A 43 -9.10 2.06 -36.68
N VAL A 44 -7.85 2.47 -36.93
CA VAL A 44 -7.37 2.76 -38.29
C VAL A 44 -7.36 1.49 -39.14
N LEU A 45 -6.84 0.38 -38.60
CA LEU A 45 -6.76 -0.90 -39.30
C LEU A 45 -8.17 -1.41 -39.68
N HIS A 46 -9.16 -1.28 -38.78
CA HIS A 46 -10.56 -1.59 -39.09
C HIS A 46 -11.24 -0.61 -40.05
N GLY A 47 -10.73 0.61 -40.18
CA GLY A 47 -11.30 1.67 -41.03
C GLY A 47 -10.83 1.65 -42.49
N THR A 48 -9.78 0.91 -42.83
CA THR A 48 -9.29 0.82 -44.22
C THR A 48 -10.15 -0.14 -45.05
N GLY A 49 -11.24 0.36 -45.62
CA GLY A 49 -12.03 -0.36 -46.61
C GLY A 49 -11.27 -0.68 -47.91
N ALA A 50 -11.90 -1.45 -48.81
CA ALA A 50 -11.34 -1.80 -50.11
C ALA A 50 -11.11 -0.55 -50.97
N GLY A 51 -9.89 0.00 -50.91
CA GLY A 51 -9.42 1.01 -51.86
C GLY A 51 -9.27 0.44 -53.28
N ASP A 52 -8.95 1.31 -54.24
CA ASP A 52 -8.85 1.03 -55.69
C ASP A 52 -7.83 -0.05 -56.10
N TRP A 53 -7.18 -0.71 -55.13
CA TRP A 53 -6.22 -1.77 -55.36
C TRP A 53 -6.91 -3.13 -55.46
N GLU A 54 -7.00 -3.66 -56.68
CA GLU A 54 -7.69 -4.92 -56.97
C GLU A 54 -6.75 -6.02 -57.50
N GLY A 55 -7.25 -7.25 -57.55
CA GLY A 55 -6.57 -8.43 -58.09
C GLY A 55 -6.10 -9.42 -57.02
N LYS A 56 -5.66 -10.61 -57.47
CA LYS A 56 -5.34 -11.76 -56.61
C LYS A 56 -4.33 -11.47 -55.49
N ALA A 57 -3.36 -10.59 -55.74
CA ALA A 57 -2.37 -10.19 -54.73
C ALA A 57 -3.00 -9.31 -53.63
N ALA A 58 -3.94 -8.44 -54.00
CA ALA A 58 -4.67 -7.60 -53.06
C ALA A 58 -5.67 -8.45 -52.24
N GLU A 59 -6.32 -9.44 -52.85
CA GLU A 59 -7.17 -10.42 -52.16
C GLU A 59 -6.39 -11.24 -51.13
N ALA A 60 -5.27 -11.85 -51.52
CA ALA A 60 -4.45 -12.66 -50.62
C ALA A 60 -3.83 -11.84 -49.47
N PHE A 61 -3.51 -10.56 -49.72
CA PHE A 61 -3.07 -9.66 -48.66
C PHE A 61 -4.19 -9.41 -47.65
N ARG A 62 -5.40 -9.04 -48.11
CA ARG A 62 -6.56 -8.80 -47.24
C ARG A 62 -6.93 -10.04 -46.44
N GLU A 63 -6.95 -11.21 -47.06
CA GLU A 63 -7.20 -12.49 -46.36
C GLU A 63 -6.22 -12.68 -45.19
N LYS A 64 -4.90 -12.55 -45.43
CA LYS A 64 -3.91 -12.68 -44.35
C LYS A 64 -4.00 -11.57 -43.31
N PHE A 65 -4.33 -10.37 -43.73
CA PHE A 65 -4.44 -9.22 -42.86
C PHE A 65 -5.66 -9.31 -41.94
N ASP A 66 -6.81 -9.71 -42.49
CA ASP A 66 -8.09 -9.85 -41.78
C ASP A 66 -8.12 -11.11 -40.90
N ASP A 67 -7.58 -12.24 -41.38
CA ASP A 67 -7.68 -13.52 -40.66
C ASP A 67 -6.61 -13.69 -39.57
N GLU A 68 -5.41 -13.13 -39.75
CA GLU A 68 -4.29 -13.36 -38.84
C GLU A 68 -3.80 -12.10 -38.13
N PHE A 69 -3.67 -10.97 -38.83
CA PHE A 69 -3.05 -9.78 -38.25
C PHE A 69 -4.02 -8.96 -37.38
N HIS A 70 -5.21 -8.68 -37.89
CA HIS A 70 -6.27 -7.95 -37.17
C HIS A 70 -6.60 -8.57 -35.82
N PRO A 71 -6.93 -9.87 -35.73
CA PRO A 71 -7.27 -10.49 -34.44
C PRO A 71 -6.14 -10.38 -33.41
N ARG A 72 -4.88 -10.53 -33.85
CA ARG A 72 -3.73 -10.40 -32.94
C ARG A 72 -3.52 -8.97 -32.44
N MET A 73 -3.83 -7.98 -33.26
CA MET A 73 -3.78 -6.58 -32.84
C MET A 73 -4.87 -6.27 -31.81
N ASP A 74 -6.07 -6.82 -32.00
CA ASP A 74 -7.15 -6.74 -31.02
C ASP A 74 -6.80 -7.46 -29.71
N ASP A 75 -6.21 -8.66 -29.78
CA ASP A 75 -5.74 -9.38 -28.58
C ASP A 75 -4.67 -8.56 -27.83
N ALA A 76 -3.74 -7.94 -28.56
CA ALA A 76 -2.72 -7.08 -27.97
C ALA A 76 -3.35 -5.85 -27.30
N ARG A 77 -4.27 -5.17 -27.99
CA ARG A 77 -5.03 -4.04 -27.44
C ARG A 77 -5.70 -4.41 -26.13
N ASP A 78 -6.42 -5.52 -26.11
CA ASP A 78 -7.20 -5.95 -24.95
C ASP A 78 -6.28 -6.37 -23.80
N SER A 79 -5.18 -7.06 -24.10
CA SER A 79 -4.13 -7.38 -23.12
C SER A 79 -3.53 -6.12 -22.47
N PHE A 80 -3.24 -5.08 -23.26
CA PHE A 80 -2.73 -3.81 -22.73
C PHE A 80 -3.78 -3.05 -21.91
N LYS A 81 -5.06 -3.12 -22.31
CA LYS A 81 -6.17 -2.52 -21.53
C LYS A 81 -6.33 -3.20 -20.18
N ASP A 82 -6.29 -4.52 -20.15
CA ASP A 82 -6.41 -5.32 -18.92
C ASP A 82 -5.21 -5.10 -17.99
N ALA A 83 -4.00 -5.11 -18.54
CA ALA A 83 -2.79 -4.80 -17.78
C ALA A 83 -2.83 -3.39 -17.19
N ALA A 84 -3.26 -2.39 -17.95
CA ALA A 84 -3.42 -1.02 -17.45
C ALA A 84 -4.41 -0.97 -16.27
N THR A 85 -5.57 -1.61 -16.40
CA THR A 85 -6.58 -1.65 -15.32
C THR A 85 -6.04 -2.33 -14.06
N ALA A 86 -5.39 -3.49 -14.19
CA ALA A 86 -4.81 -4.19 -13.05
C ALA A 86 -3.73 -3.35 -12.34
N LEU A 87 -2.91 -2.62 -13.10
CA LEU A 87 -1.88 -1.74 -12.53
C LEU A 87 -2.47 -0.50 -11.86
N GLU A 88 -3.52 0.10 -12.44
CA GLU A 88 -4.24 1.22 -11.84
C GLU A 88 -4.91 0.80 -10.51
N ASP A 89 -5.57 -0.36 -10.50
CA ASP A 89 -6.18 -0.94 -9.30
C ASP A 89 -5.15 -1.22 -8.21
N TRP A 90 -3.99 -1.77 -8.61
CA TRP A 90 -2.88 -2.02 -7.70
C TRP A 90 -2.28 -0.73 -7.14
N ALA A 91 -2.04 0.29 -7.97
CA ALA A 91 -1.53 1.59 -7.52
C ALA A 91 -2.49 2.25 -6.52
N ALA A 92 -3.80 2.21 -6.80
CA ALA A 92 -4.81 2.73 -5.89
C ALA A 92 -4.91 1.91 -4.59
N TYR A 93 -4.77 0.58 -4.66
CA TYR A 93 -4.69 -0.28 -3.48
C TYR A 93 -3.48 0.06 -2.61
N MET A 94 -2.31 0.19 -3.23
CA MET A 94 -1.06 0.56 -2.56
C MET A 94 -1.20 1.88 -1.81
N GLU A 95 -1.71 2.93 -2.46
CA GLU A 95 -1.90 4.23 -1.84
C GLU A 95 -2.81 4.16 -0.59
N ARG A 96 -3.93 3.43 -0.68
CA ARG A 96 -4.84 3.23 0.46
C ARG A 96 -4.15 2.50 1.61
N LYS A 97 -3.43 1.42 1.32
CA LYS A 97 -2.71 0.64 2.33
C LYS A 97 -1.59 1.42 3.00
N GLN A 98 -0.87 2.25 2.24
CA GLN A 98 0.14 3.15 2.80
C GLN A 98 -0.47 4.22 3.73
N LYS A 99 -1.65 4.75 3.39
CA LYS A 99 -2.41 5.65 4.29
C LYS A 99 -2.88 4.94 5.56
N ASP A 100 -3.36 3.71 5.45
CA ASP A 100 -3.74 2.89 6.61
C ASP A 100 -2.53 2.63 7.52
N ALA A 101 -1.36 2.34 6.94
CA ALA A 101 -0.11 2.15 7.67
C ALA A 101 0.31 3.42 8.43
N ALA A 102 0.27 4.59 7.78
CA ALA A 102 0.59 5.86 8.43
C ALA A 102 -0.38 6.19 9.58
N THR A 103 -1.66 5.86 9.42
CA THR A 103 -2.66 5.99 10.49
C THR A 103 -2.35 5.07 11.67
N LEU A 104 -1.92 3.83 11.39
CA LEU A 104 -1.54 2.87 12.42
C LEU A 104 -0.27 3.32 13.17
N GLU A 105 0.71 3.89 12.48
CA GLU A 105 1.88 4.49 13.11
C GLU A 105 1.50 5.63 14.05
N ALA A 106 0.61 6.53 13.64
CA ALA A 106 0.15 7.61 14.51
C ALA A 106 -0.52 7.08 15.79
N GLN A 107 -1.31 6.00 15.69
CA GLN A 107 -1.88 5.31 16.85
C GLN A 107 -0.81 4.68 17.74
N ALA A 108 0.20 4.05 17.14
CA ALA A 108 1.31 3.44 17.88
C ALA A 108 2.17 4.50 18.57
N ALA A 109 2.40 5.64 17.94
CA ALA A 109 3.15 6.75 18.50
C ALA A 109 2.44 7.33 19.73
N GLU A 110 1.12 7.50 19.68
CA GLU A 110 0.33 7.94 20.84
C GLU A 110 0.37 6.92 21.98
N ALA A 111 0.17 5.62 21.67
CA ALA A 111 0.27 4.56 22.68
C ALA A 111 1.66 4.51 23.33
N ASN A 112 2.72 4.67 22.53
CA ASN A 112 4.10 4.70 23.01
C ASN A 112 4.37 5.93 23.89
N ALA A 113 3.83 7.10 23.54
CA ALA A 113 3.93 8.30 24.38
C ALA A 113 3.21 8.13 25.72
N GLN A 114 2.04 7.47 25.73
CA GLN A 114 1.30 7.14 26.94
C GLN A 114 2.04 6.12 27.81
N LEU A 115 2.68 5.12 27.19
CA LEU A 115 3.54 4.15 27.86
C LEU A 115 4.73 4.85 28.54
N GLY A 116 5.40 5.78 27.87
CA GLY A 116 6.48 6.58 28.45
C GLY A 116 6.03 7.37 29.69
N LYS A 117 4.87 8.04 29.61
CA LYS A 117 4.27 8.74 30.77
C LYS A 117 3.93 7.79 31.93
N ALA A 118 3.45 6.58 31.62
CA ALA A 118 3.14 5.57 32.62
C ALA A 118 4.42 5.07 33.32
N HIS A 119 5.50 4.83 32.57
CA HIS A 119 6.82 4.50 33.12
C HIS A 119 7.35 5.60 34.02
N ASP A 120 7.36 6.85 33.55
CA ASP A 120 7.82 7.99 34.35
C ASP A 120 7.05 8.11 35.68
N LYS A 121 5.74 7.87 35.65
CA LYS A 121 4.91 7.85 36.86
C LYS A 121 5.28 6.70 37.78
N ALA A 122 5.44 5.49 37.25
CA ALA A 122 5.83 4.31 38.04
C ALA A 122 7.21 4.51 38.69
N THR A 123 8.21 4.98 37.94
CA THR A 123 9.56 5.27 38.44
C THR A 123 9.57 6.36 39.51
N LYS A 124 8.77 7.43 39.36
CA LYS A 124 8.63 8.46 40.39
C LYS A 124 8.03 7.92 41.68
N LEU A 125 7.04 7.03 41.59
CA LEU A 125 6.42 6.40 42.75
C LEU A 125 7.38 5.42 43.46
N ASP A 126 8.21 4.71 42.68
CA ASP A 126 9.24 3.80 43.19
C ASP A 126 10.41 4.54 43.87
N HIS A 127 10.81 5.72 43.38
CA HIS A 127 11.84 6.52 44.03
C HIS A 127 11.34 7.33 45.25
N ALA A 128 10.08 7.77 45.24
CA ALA A 128 9.46 8.42 46.40
C ALA A 128 9.26 7.47 47.60
N ASP A 129 9.37 6.16 47.36
CA ASP A 129 9.23 5.05 48.31
C ASP A 129 10.19 5.14 49.51
N GLN A 130 11.39 5.67 49.33
CA GLN A 130 12.46 5.57 50.34
C GLN A 130 12.26 6.42 51.63
N ASN A 131 11.18 7.21 51.76
CA ASN A 131 11.12 8.28 52.78
C ASN A 131 9.83 8.39 53.64
N THR A 132 8.87 7.44 53.59
CA THR A 132 7.58 7.56 54.34
C THR A 132 7.05 6.28 54.99
N LYS A 133 6.35 6.42 56.13
CA LYS A 133 5.91 5.35 57.07
C LYS A 133 4.57 4.65 56.75
N ASP A 134 3.80 5.07 55.74
CA ASP A 134 2.55 4.41 55.32
C ASP A 134 2.82 3.47 54.13
N THR A 135 2.86 2.16 54.39
CA THR A 135 3.41 1.17 53.45
C THR A 135 2.34 0.54 52.54
N GLU A 136 1.10 0.38 53.00
CA GLU A 136 0.05 -0.42 52.33
C GLU A 136 -0.64 0.35 51.19
N ASP A 137 -1.22 1.52 51.47
CA ASP A 137 -1.76 2.48 50.46
C ASP A 137 -0.74 2.86 49.37
N ARG A 138 0.54 2.72 49.68
CA ARG A 138 1.66 3.03 48.79
C ARG A 138 1.98 1.86 47.86
N GLN A 139 2.00 0.64 48.38
CA GLN A 139 2.16 -0.58 47.57
C GLN A 139 1.05 -0.69 46.53
N ASP A 140 -0.19 -0.36 46.90
CA ASP A 140 -1.33 -0.34 45.99
C ASP A 140 -1.12 0.65 44.83
N LYS A 141 -0.61 1.86 45.12
CA LYS A 141 -0.32 2.88 44.09
C LYS A 141 0.78 2.45 43.11
N VAL A 142 1.82 1.79 43.61
CA VAL A 142 2.89 1.24 42.76
C VAL A 142 2.36 0.10 41.90
N GLN A 143 1.57 -0.79 42.48
CA GLN A 143 0.95 -1.90 41.76
C GLN A 143 -0.01 -1.40 40.66
N ASP A 144 -0.81 -0.37 40.94
CA ASP A 144 -1.70 0.25 39.96
C ASP A 144 -0.93 0.95 38.83
N ALA A 145 0.19 1.62 39.16
CA ALA A 145 1.06 2.22 38.16
C ALA A 145 1.67 1.14 37.25
N ASN A 146 2.16 0.04 37.81
CA ASN A 146 2.69 -1.10 37.05
C ASN A 146 1.60 -1.77 36.20
N ARG A 147 0.37 -1.91 36.73
CA ARG A 147 -0.77 -2.41 35.93
C ARG A 147 -1.06 -1.49 34.75
N THR A 148 -0.95 -0.18 34.94
CA THR A 148 -1.12 0.80 33.86
C THR A 148 -0.03 0.64 32.80
N VAL A 149 1.25 0.52 33.19
CA VAL A 149 2.37 0.26 32.27
C VAL A 149 2.11 -0.99 31.44
N ASN A 150 1.84 -2.12 32.09
CA ASN A 150 1.57 -3.39 31.40
C ASN A 150 0.39 -3.28 30.41
N SER A 151 -0.67 -2.56 30.78
CA SER A 151 -1.80 -2.32 29.89
C SER A 151 -1.42 -1.53 28.64
N ARG A 152 -0.52 -0.53 28.77
CA ARG A 152 -0.06 0.29 27.63
C ARG A 152 0.94 -0.47 26.75
N GLU A 153 1.77 -1.32 27.34
CA GLU A 153 2.64 -2.23 26.59
C GLU A 153 1.82 -3.17 25.71
N LEU A 154 0.77 -3.79 26.27
CA LEU A 154 -0.13 -4.68 25.52
C LEU A 154 -0.85 -3.95 24.39
N GLU A 155 -1.26 -2.69 24.60
CA GLU A 155 -1.88 -1.86 23.58
C GLU A 155 -0.92 -1.59 22.40
N LEU A 156 0.32 -1.19 22.70
CA LEU A 156 1.35 -0.97 21.70
C LEU A 156 1.70 -2.27 20.95
N GLU A 157 1.78 -3.40 21.66
CA GLU A 157 2.06 -4.70 21.04
C GLU A 157 0.93 -5.14 20.09
N GLU A 158 -0.34 -4.91 20.45
CA GLU A 158 -1.46 -5.20 19.56
C GLU A 158 -1.43 -4.31 18.30
N LEU A 159 -1.02 -3.05 18.41
CA LEU A 159 -0.81 -2.18 17.24
C LEU A 159 0.32 -2.70 16.33
N ARG A 160 1.45 -3.14 16.90
CA ARG A 160 2.52 -3.80 16.15
C ARG A 160 2.05 -5.09 15.48
N ARG A 161 1.25 -5.89 16.18
CA ARG A 161 0.64 -7.12 15.65
C ARG A 161 -0.32 -6.83 14.50
N LYS A 162 -1.14 -5.77 14.60
CA LYS A 162 -1.96 -5.27 13.49
C LYS A 162 -1.09 -4.88 12.29
N GLY A 163 0.04 -4.21 12.54
CA GLY A 163 1.01 -3.86 11.50
C GLY A 163 1.56 -5.10 10.79
N HIS A 164 1.91 -6.15 11.53
CA HIS A 164 2.38 -7.41 10.92
C HIS A 164 1.29 -8.11 10.11
N ARG A 165 0.03 -8.08 10.57
CA ARG A 165 -1.10 -8.62 9.80
C ARG A 165 -1.31 -7.82 8.51
N MET A 166 -1.17 -6.50 8.57
CA MET A 166 -1.23 -5.63 7.39
C MET A 166 -0.12 -5.97 6.41
N ALA A 167 1.12 -6.12 6.87
CA ALA A 167 2.27 -6.50 6.04
C ALA A 167 2.13 -7.88 5.38
N LYS A 168 1.46 -8.83 6.06
CA LYS A 168 1.21 -10.16 5.49
C LYS A 168 0.13 -10.16 4.41
N GLY A 169 -0.81 -9.22 4.47
CA GLY A 169 -1.90 -9.07 3.49
C GLY A 169 -1.63 -8.02 2.41
N TYR A 170 -0.43 -7.43 2.44
CA TYR A 170 0.07 -6.49 1.45
C TYR A 170 0.78 -7.24 0.34
#